data_AF-A0A919ZXJ9-F1
#
_entry.id   AF-A0A919ZXJ9-F1
#
_cell.length_a   1.000
_cell.length_b   1.000
_cell.length_c   1.000
_cell.angle_alpha   90.00
_cell.angle_beta   90.00
_cell.angle_gamma   90.00
#
_symmetry.space_group_name_H-M   'P 1'
#
loop_
_entity.id
_entity.type
_entity.pdbx_description
1 polymer ?
#
loop_
_entity_poly.entity_id
_entity_poly.type
_entity_poly.pdbx_seq_one_letter_code
_entity_poly.pdbx_strand_id
1 'polypeptide(L)' 'MRTVVVSGGFDPVHVGHLQLFEEAKKLGDYLIVIVNSDKFLQDKKKLCFYAFERKKTNNFGF' A
#
# COMPACT_ATOMS: atom_id res chain seq x y z
N MET A 1 24.26 -2.67 7.58
CA MET A 1 23.01 -1.92 7.36
C MET A 1 22.29 -2.51 6.14
N ARG A 2 21.11 -3.10 6.34
CA ARG A 2 20.30 -3.73 5.30
C ARG A 2 18.95 -3.02 5.18
N THR A 3 18.61 -2.58 3.98
CA THR A 3 17.34 -1.92 3.67
C THR A 3 16.45 -2.86 2.88
N VAL A 4 15.22 -3.02 3.34
CA VAL A 4 14.17 -3.83 2.70
C VAL A 4 13.18 -2.87 2.04
N VAL A 5 12.77 -3.20 0.81
CA VAL A 5 11.83 -2.37 0.06
C VAL A 5 10.65 -3.23 -0.36
N VAL A 6 9.44 -2.73 -0.12
CA VAL A 6 8.19 -3.32 -0.60
C VAL A 6 7.43 -2.27 -1.42
N SER A 7 6.74 -2.69 -2.48
CA SER A 7 5.94 -1.80 -3.33
C SER A 7 4.57 -2.38 -3.61
N GLY A 8 3.53 -1.55 -3.61
CA GLY A 8 2.16 -2.01 -3.86
C GLY A 8 1.10 -0.91 -3.75
N GLY A 9 -0.09 -1.22 -4.24
CA GLY A 9 -1.31 -0.47 -3.90
C GLY A 9 -1.93 -1.11 -2.67
N PHE A 10 -1.71 -0.51 -1.49
CA PHE A 10 -2.11 -1.08 -0.20
C PHE A 10 -3.51 -0.63 0.25
N ASP A 11 -4.38 -0.24 -0.68
CA ASP A 11 -5.72 0.31 -0.44
C ASP A 11 -6.82 -0.68 -0.90
N PRO A 12 -7.78 -1.07 -0.02
CA PRO A 12 -7.82 -0.77 1.41
C PRO A 12 -6.74 -1.52 2.20
N VAL A 13 -6.25 -0.89 3.27
CA VAL A 13 -5.28 -1.53 4.18
C VAL A 13 -6.01 -2.62 4.97
N HIS A 14 -5.43 -3.83 5.00
CA HIS A 14 -5.97 -4.95 5.76
C HIS A 14 -4.85 -5.74 6.45
N VAL A 15 -5.21 -6.71 7.30
CA VAL A 15 -4.28 -7.51 8.11
C VAL A 15 -3.13 -8.14 7.32
N GLY A 16 -3.40 -8.62 6.10
CA GLY A 16 -2.36 -9.16 5.22
C GLY A 16 -1.23 -8.15 4.89
N HIS A 17 -1.52 -6.85 4.76
CA HIS A 17 -0.47 -5.83 4.55
C HIS A 17 0.36 -5.61 5.81
N LEU A 18 -0.27 -5.65 6.99
CA LEU A 18 0.44 -5.54 8.27
C LEU A 18 1.40 -6.71 8.45
N GLN A 19 0.94 -7.94 8.20
CA GLN A 19 1.77 -9.16 8.24
C GLN A 19 2.92 -9.07 7.24
N LEU A 20 2.66 -8.60 6.02
CA LEU A 20 3.70 -8.36 5.02
C LEU A 20 4.78 -7.39 5.53
N PHE A 21 4.39 -6.26 6.12
CA PHE A 21 5.34 -5.27 6.62
C PHE A 21 6.11 -5.76 7.84
N GLU A 22 5.46 -6.52 8.73
CA GLU A 22 6.09 -7.11 9.90
C GLU A 22 7.17 -8.12 9.50
N GLU A 23 6.84 -9.03 8.59
CA GLU A 23 7.82 -9.99 8.06
C GLU A 23 8.92 -9.30 7.25
N ALA A 24 8.58 -8.30 6.43
CA ALA A 24 9.57 -7.53 5.67
C ALA A 24 10.54 -6.76 6.58
N LYS A 25 10.04 -6.19 7.69
CA LYS A 25 10.88 -5.47 8.66
C LYS A 25 11.87 -6.40 9.36
N LYS A 26 11.53 -7.67 9.61
CA LYS A 26 12.46 -8.65 10.19
C LYS A 26 13.68 -8.94 9.30
N LEU A 27 13.58 -8.63 7.99
CA LEU A 27 14.66 -8.89 7.03
C LEU A 27 15.71 -7.79 6.93
N GLY A 28 15.59 -6.68 7.69
CA GLY A 28 16.59 -5.62 7.65
C GLY A 28 16.40 -4.51 8.68
N ASP A 29 17.38 -3.62 8.73
CA ASP A 29 17.41 -2.49 9.66
C ASP A 29 16.38 -1.42 9.31
N TYR A 30 16.07 -1.27 8.01
CA TYR A 30 15.09 -0.32 7.49
C TYR A 30 14.09 -0.99 6.56
N LEU A 31 12.82 -0.58 6.66
CA LEU A 31 11.77 -0.95 5.72
C LEU A 31 11.28 0.31 5.02
N ILE A 32 11.33 0.31 3.69
CA ILE A 32 10.79 1.37 2.84
C ILE A 32 9.57 0.81 2.11
N VAL A 33 8.43 1.49 2.25
CA VAL A 33 7.16 1.11 1.62
C VAL A 33 6.85 2.11 0.51
N ILE A 34 6.85 1.65 -0.74
CA ILE A 34 6.49 2.45 -1.92
C ILE A 34 5.02 2.24 -2.21
N VAL A 35 4.22 3.31 -2.07
CA VAL A 35 2.79 3.28 -2.35
C VAL A 35 2.55 3.75 -3.78
N ASN A 36 1.93 2.90 -4.60
CA ASN A 36 1.64 3.22 -5.99
C ASN A 36 0.46 4.20 -6.10
N SER A 37 0.54 5.15 -7.03
CA SER A 37 -0.54 6.09 -7.34
C SER A 37 -1.69 5.40 -8.09
N ASP A 38 -2.88 5.97 -8.01
CA ASP A 38 -4.06 5.42 -8.70
C ASP A 38 -3.87 5.36 -10.19
N LYS A 39 -3.19 6.36 -10.75
CA LYS A 39 -2.85 6.38 -12.18
C LYS A 39 -2.02 5.15 -12.55
N PHE A 40 -0.98 4.85 -11.76
CA PHE A 40 -0.16 3.66 -11.98
C PHE A 40 -0.97 2.36 -11.83
N LEU A 41 -1.88 2.31 -10.85
CA LEU A 41 -2.73 1.13 -10.61
C LEU A 41 -3.76 0.94 -11.73
N GLN A 42 -4.36 2.01 -12.24
CA GLN A 42 -5.31 2.00 -13.37
C GLN A 42 -4.61 1.55 -14.66
N ASP A 43 -3.41 2.05 -14.92
CA ASP A 43 -2.63 1.67 -16.10
C ASP A 43 -2.22 0.18 -16.07
N LYS A 44 -1.91 -0.36 -14.88
CA LYS A 44 -1.54 -1.78 -14.71
C LYS A 44 -2.74 -2.74 -14.65
N LYS A 45 -3.80 -2.38 -13.92
CA LYS A 45 -5.00 -3.21 -13.71
C LYS A 45 -6.10 -2.69 -14.63
N LYS A 46 -6.15 -3.19 -15.87
CA LYS A 46 -7.26 -2.97 -16.83
C LYS A 46 -8.67 -3.35 -16.31
N LEU A 47 -8.77 -3.88 -15.08
CA LEU A 47 -9.99 -4.18 -14.34
C LEU A 47 -9.81 -3.65 -12.91
N CYS A 48 -10.35 -2.46 -12.69
CA CYS A 48 -10.32 -1.75 -11.43
C CYS A 48 -11.16 -2.51 -10.38
N PHE A 49 -10.52 -3.19 -9.43
CA PHE A 49 -11.17 -3.43 -8.15
C PHE A 49 -11.10 -2.11 -7.38
N TYR A 50 -12.28 -1.60 -7.00
CA TYR A 50 -12.55 -0.34 -6.31
C TYR A 50 -12.62 0.94 -7.17
N ALA A 51 -13.64 0.97 -8.03
CA ALA A 51 -14.47 2.18 -8.16
C ALA A 51 -15.44 2.26 -6.95
N PHE A 52 -14.91 2.38 -5.73
CA PHE A 52 -15.72 2.88 -4.62
C PHE A 52 -15.32 4.33 -4.44
N GLU A 53 -16.29 5.21 -4.58
CA GLU A 53 -16.13 6.65 -4.62
C GLU A 53 -15.07 7.14 -3.63
N ARG A 54 -13.90 7.53 -4.13
CA ARG A 54 -13.00 8.39 -3.37
C ARG A 54 -13.58 9.80 -3.39
N LYS A 55 -14.70 9.99 -2.68
CA LYS A 55 -15.11 11.33 -2.28
C LYS A 55 -13.98 11.86 -1.42
N LYS A 56 -13.39 12.96 -1.88
CA LYS A 56 -12.51 13.80 -1.07
C LYS A 56 -13.25 14.09 0.23
N THR A 57 -12.89 13.39 1.30
CA THR A 57 -13.33 13.78 2.64
C THR A 57 -12.09 13.78 3.51
N ASN A 58 -11.50 14.96 3.60
CA ASN A 58 -10.71 15.37 4.76
C ASN A 58 -11.56 15.19 6.01
N ASN A 59 -11.64 13.99 6.57
CA ASN A 59 -12.07 13.77 7.93
C ASN A 59 -11.22 12.62 8.49
N PHE A 60 -10.11 13.02 9.12
CA PHE A 60 -9.47 12.21 10.15
C PHE A 60 -10.53 11.80 11.17
N GLY A 61 -10.62 10.51 11.45
CA GLY A 61 -11.56 9.97 12.41
C GLY A 61 -11.46 8.46 12.52
N PHE A 62 -10.25 7.95 12.74
CA PHE A 62 -9.90 6.81 13.61
C PHE A 62 -8.40 6.90 13.93
#